data_AF-A0A3D2AVZ2-F1
#
_entry.id   AF-A0A3D2AVZ2-F1
#
_cell.length_a   1.000
_cell.length_b   1.000
_cell.length_c   1.000
_cell.angle_alpha   90.00
_cell.angle_beta   90.00
_cell.angle_gamma   90.00
#
_symmetry.space_group_name_H-M   'P 1'
#
loop_
_entity.id
_entity.type
_entity.pdbx_description
1 polymer ?
#
loop_
_entity_poly.entity_id
_entity_poly.type
_entity_poly.pdbx_seq_one_letter_code
_entity_poly.pdbx_strand_id
1 'polypeptide(L)'
;LDTARFRTFLAQELNISVKDIQAYVLGGHGDQMVPLTQYTTVGGVPIGDLLSPESLERIIKRTQGGGGEIVALLKTGSAFYAPSAAVAEMVDAILLDQKRQ
;
A
#
# COMPACT_ATOMS: atom_id res chain seq x y z
N LEU A 1 2.80 -5.78 -2.64
CA LEU A 1 3.32 -4.51 -3.21
C LEU A 1 2.33 -3.36 -3.05
N ASP A 2 1.11 -3.46 -3.58
CA ASP A 2 0.16 -2.34 -3.52
C ASP A 2 -0.24 -1.97 -2.11
N THR A 3 -0.41 -2.96 -1.22
CA THR A 3 -0.59 -2.71 0.21
C THR A 3 0.51 -1.83 0.79
N ALA A 4 1.77 -2.08 0.42
CA ALA A 4 2.90 -1.29 0.90
C ALA A 4 2.86 0.15 0.36
N ARG A 5 2.50 0.35 -0.91
CA ARG A 5 2.30 1.68 -1.50
C ARG A 5 1.16 2.43 -0.81
N PHE A 6 0.02 1.75 -0.62
CA PHE A 6 -1.16 2.33 0.00
C PHE A 6 -0.85 2.82 1.43
N ARG A 7 -0.21 1.96 2.25
CA ARG A 7 0.26 2.34 3.58
C ARG A 7 1.25 3.50 3.55
N THR A 8 2.16 3.54 2.56
CA THR A 8 3.11 4.65 2.41
C THR A 8 2.41 5.97 2.15
N PHE A 9 1.42 6.00 1.26
CA PHE A 9 0.70 7.23 0.95
C PHE A 9 -0.22 7.69 2.08
N LEU A 10 -0.87 6.76 2.78
CA LEU A 10 -1.63 7.08 4.00
C LEU A 10 -0.73 7.68 5.08
N ALA A 11 0.46 7.11 5.28
CA ALA A 11 1.44 7.61 6.23
C ALA A 11 1.94 9.01 5.88
N GLN A 12 2.14 9.29 4.60
CA GLN A 12 2.52 10.62 4.12
C GLN A 12 1.40 11.64 4.33
N GLU A 13 0.15 11.28 4.01
CA GLU A 13 -1.00 12.19 4.16
C GLU A 13 -1.23 12.54 5.64
N LEU A 14 -1.13 11.56 6.52
CA LEU A 14 -1.39 11.72 7.96
C LEU A 14 -0.15 12.14 8.76
N ASN A 15 1.02 12.18 8.13
CA ASN A 15 2.32 12.43 8.76
C ASN A 15 2.60 11.53 9.98
N ILE A 16 2.47 10.22 9.77
CA ILE A 16 2.66 9.17 10.79
C ILE A 16 3.57 8.06 10.29
N SER A 17 3.96 7.14 11.17
CA SER A 17 4.74 5.96 10.79
C SER A 17 3.91 4.97 9.99
N VAL A 18 4.47 4.47 8.88
CA VAL A 18 3.90 3.35 8.08
C VAL A 18 3.67 2.09 8.94
N LYS A 19 4.46 1.91 10.00
CA LYS A 19 4.35 0.75 10.90
C LYS A 19 3.04 0.71 11.67
N ASP A 20 2.42 1.87 11.89
CA ASP A 20 1.19 1.99 12.66
C ASP A 20 -0.07 1.85 11.78
N ILE A 21 0.11 1.69 10.47
CA ILE A 21 -0.97 1.56 9.50
C ILE A 21 -1.20 0.09 9.17
N GLN A 22 -2.41 -0.38 9.43
CA GLN A 22 -2.90 -1.68 8.97
C GLN A 22 -3.85 -1.44 7.80
N ALA A 23 -3.52 -1.97 6.63
CA ALA A 23 -4.32 -1.82 5.43
C ALA A 23 -4.16 -3.08 4.59
N TYR A 24 -5.18 -3.40 3.80
CA TYR A 24 -5.16 -4.54 2.90
C TYR A 24 -5.69 -4.14 1.53
N VAL A 25 -5.03 -4.67 0.51
CA VAL A 25 -5.44 -4.54 -0.89
C VAL A 25 -5.57 -5.94 -1.45
N LEU A 26 -6.75 -6.25 -1.97
CA LEU A 26 -7.06 -7.50 -2.65
C LEU A 26 -7.09 -7.30 -4.17
N GLY A 27 -7.19 -8.40 -4.91
CA GLY A 27 -7.28 -8.37 -6.37
C GLY A 27 -5.93 -8.24 -7.06
N GLY A 28 -5.92 -7.59 -8.23
CA GLY A 28 -4.73 -7.35 -9.05
C GLY A 28 -4.20 -5.93 -8.91
N HIS A 29 -3.35 -5.52 -9.86
CA HIS A 29 -2.85 -4.15 -9.96
C HIS A 29 -3.83 -3.24 -10.73
N GLY A 30 -3.68 -1.91 -10.56
CA GLY A 30 -4.41 -0.91 -11.34
C GLY A 30 -5.93 -0.99 -11.12
N ASP A 31 -6.69 -1.11 -12.20
CA ASP A 31 -8.16 -1.16 -12.15
C ASP A 31 -8.72 -2.41 -11.46
N GLN A 32 -7.90 -3.47 -11.33
CA GLN A 32 -8.27 -4.70 -10.64
C GLN A 32 -7.99 -4.65 -9.13
N MET A 33 -7.46 -3.54 -8.63
CA MET A 33 -7.13 -3.33 -7.23
C MET A 33 -8.40 -3.10 -6.40
N VAL A 34 -8.56 -3.86 -5.31
CA VAL A 34 -9.69 -3.75 -4.38
C VAL A 34 -9.16 -3.37 -2.99
N PRO A 35 -9.03 -2.07 -2.68
CA PRO A 35 -8.58 -1.61 -1.36
C PRO A 35 -9.69 -1.78 -0.31
N LEU A 36 -9.35 -2.42 0.80
CA LEU A 36 -10.28 -2.67 1.90
C LEU A 36 -10.30 -1.49 2.88
N THR A 37 -10.89 -0.38 2.46
CA THR A 37 -10.94 0.87 3.24
C THR A 37 -11.61 0.69 4.61
N GLN A 38 -12.67 -0.11 4.71
CA GLN A 38 -13.35 -0.39 5.98
C GLN A 38 -12.51 -1.19 6.98
N TYR A 39 -11.51 -1.92 6.51
CA TYR A 39 -10.56 -2.69 7.34
C TYR A 39 -9.22 -1.95 7.52
N THR A 40 -9.12 -0.72 6.99
CA THR A 40 -7.90 0.08 7.07
C THR A 40 -7.92 0.91 8.35
N THR A 41 -6.88 0.77 9.17
CA THR A 41 -6.76 1.46 10.46
C THR A 41 -5.38 2.07 10.66
N VAL A 42 -5.33 3.07 11.53
CA VAL A 42 -4.11 3.78 11.96
C VAL A 42 -4.06 3.72 13.48
N GLY A 43 -3.11 2.97 14.05
CA GLY A 43 -3.06 2.75 15.50
C GLY A 43 -4.36 2.17 16.06
N GLY A 44 -5.14 1.45 15.24
CA GLY A 44 -6.46 0.91 15.58
C GLY A 44 -7.65 1.83 15.30
N VAL A 45 -7.43 3.10 14.92
CA VAL A 45 -8.52 4.03 14.54
C VAL A 45 -8.90 3.81 13.07
N PRO A 46 -10.20 3.63 12.74
CA PRO A 46 -10.66 3.51 11.36
C PRO A 46 -10.23 4.70 10.49
N ILE A 47 -9.79 4.44 9.25
CA ILE A 47 -9.29 5.50 8.37
C ILE A 47 -10.36 6.55 8.02
N GLY A 48 -11.64 6.16 8.01
CA GLY A 48 -12.76 7.06 7.73
C GLY A 48 -12.98 8.13 8.79
N ASP A 49 -12.45 7.96 10.00
CA ASP A 49 -12.50 8.96 11.07
C ASP A 49 -11.34 9.97 10.97
N LEU A 50 -10.33 9.66 10.14
CA LEU A 50 -9.09 10.43 10.02
C LEU A 50 -8.97 11.19 8.70
N LEU A 51 -9.60 10.68 7.63
CA LEU A 51 -9.52 11.26 6.29
C LEU A 51 -10.92 11.46 5.70
N SER A 52 -11.09 12.54 4.95
CA SER A 52 -12.30 12.74 4.16
C SER A 52 -12.39 11.68 3.04
N PRO A 53 -13.61 11.32 2.59
CA PRO A 53 -13.78 10.39 1.47
C PRO A 53 -13.00 10.79 0.21
N GLU A 54 -12.91 12.08 -0.10
CA GLU A 54 -12.21 12.61 -1.25
C GLU A 54 -10.69 12.44 -1.14
N SER A 55 -10.15 12.66 0.06
CA SER A 55 -8.72 12.47 0.34
C SER A 55 -8.34 11.00 0.22
N LEU A 56 -9.20 10.10 0.74
CA LEU A 56 -9.02 8.67 0.63
C LEU A 56 -9.09 8.19 -0.83
N GLU A 57 -10.05 8.69 -1.62
CA GLU A 57 -10.17 8.35 -3.04
C GLU A 57 -8.95 8.79 -3.84
N ARG A 58 -8.41 9.99 -3.57
CA ARG A 58 -7.16 10.48 -4.19
C ARG A 58 -5.99 9.53 -3.93
N ILE A 59 -5.85 9.05 -2.69
CA ILE A 59 -4.79 8.12 -2.30
C ILE A 59 -4.97 6.76 -2.99
N ILE A 60 -6.20 6.26 -3.09
CA ILE A 60 -6.52 5.02 -3.80
C ILE A 60 -6.10 5.13 -5.27
N LYS A 61 -6.49 6.21 -5.96
CA LYS A 61 -6.12 6.44 -7.37
C LYS A 61 -4.60 6.51 -7.57
N ARG A 62 -3.89 7.20 -6.66
CA ARG A 62 -2.42 7.23 -6.71
C ARG A 62 -1.82 5.85 -6.50
N THR A 63 -2.39 5.03 -5.61
CA THR A 63 -1.94 3.65 -5.38
C THR A 63 -2.09 2.80 -6.64
N GLN A 64 -3.23 2.87 -7.34
CA GLN A 64 -3.46 2.17 -8.60
C GLN A 64 -2.45 2.58 -9.68
N GLY A 65 -2.15 3.88 -9.77
CA GLY A 65 -1.16 4.43 -10.69
C GLY A 65 0.30 4.32 -10.24
N GLY A 66 0.58 3.80 -9.04
CA GLY A 66 1.90 3.93 -8.41
C GLY A 66 3.03 3.20 -9.14
N GLY A 67 2.71 2.16 -9.92
CA GLY A 67 3.67 1.53 -10.84
C GLY A 67 4.07 2.48 -11.99
N GLY A 68 3.07 3.11 -12.60
CA GLY A 68 3.27 4.09 -13.66
C GLY A 68 4.01 5.34 -13.20
N GLU A 69 3.76 5.80 -11.97
CA GLU A 69 4.48 6.94 -11.36
C GLU A 69 6.00 6.69 -11.33
N ILE A 70 6.43 5.50 -10.91
CA ILE A 70 7.86 5.16 -10.88
C ILE A 70 8.45 5.01 -12.29
N VAL A 71 7.73 4.37 -13.21
CA VAL A 71 8.20 4.24 -14.61
C VAL A 71 8.38 5.61 -15.26
N ALA A 72 7.44 6.54 -15.04
CA ALA A 72 7.51 7.89 -15.57
C ALA A 72 8.73 8.66 -15.03
N LEU A 73 9.08 8.47 -13.76
CA LEU A 73 10.25 9.10 -13.14
C LEU A 73 11.57 8.48 -13.60
N LEU A 74 11.64 7.15 -13.68
CA LEU A 74 12.86 6.44 -14.10
C LEU A 74 13.14 6.59 -15.59
N LYS A 75 12.11 6.81 -16.42
CA LYS A 75 12.14 6.89 -17.90
C LYS A 75 12.59 5.60 -18.61
N THR A 76 13.48 4.84 -18.01
CA THR A 76 13.91 3.51 -18.47
C THR A 76 13.82 2.53 -17.30
N GLY A 77 13.12 1.41 -17.51
CA GLY A 77 12.88 0.39 -16.48
C GLY A 77 11.64 0.65 -15.62
N SER A 78 11.54 -0.09 -14.51
CA SER A 78 10.38 -0.09 -13.60
C SER A 78 10.84 -0.15 -12.14
N ALA A 79 9.88 -0.02 -11.20
CA ALA A 79 10.17 -0.11 -9.77
C ALA A 79 10.82 -1.46 -9.42
N PHE A 80 11.85 -1.45 -8.56
CA PHE A 80 12.54 -2.68 -8.14
C PHE A 80 12.67 -2.81 -6.61
N TYR A 81 12.99 -1.75 -5.86
CA TYR A 81 13.14 -1.85 -4.40
C TYR A 81 11.88 -2.33 -3.67
N ALA A 82 10.73 -1.67 -3.88
CA ALA A 82 9.49 -2.05 -3.21
C ALA A 82 8.97 -3.43 -3.65
N PRO A 83 9.02 -3.81 -4.94
CA PRO A 83 8.73 -5.18 -5.37
C PRO A 83 9.66 -6.22 -4.73
N SER A 84 10.98 -5.99 -4.70
CA SER A 84 11.94 -6.91 -4.10
C SER A 84 11.68 -7.11 -2.60
N ALA A 85 11.38 -6.04 -1.86
CA ALA A 85 11.05 -6.13 -0.44
C ALA A 85 9.77 -6.94 -0.20
N ALA A 86 8.74 -6.75 -1.02
CA ALA A 86 7.49 -7.52 -0.91
C ALA A 86 7.73 -9.02 -1.18
N VAL A 87 8.57 -9.35 -2.16
CA VAL A 87 8.94 -10.75 -2.43
C VAL A 87 9.75 -11.34 -1.28
N ALA A 88 10.71 -10.59 -0.74
CA ALA A 88 11.51 -11.04 0.41
C ALA A 88 10.64 -11.33 1.64
N GLU A 89 9.66 -10.46 1.94
CA GLU A 89 8.72 -10.67 3.04
C GLU A 89 7.91 -11.97 2.87
N MET A 90 7.44 -12.26 1.64
CA MET A 90 6.73 -13.51 1.35
C MET A 90 7.64 -14.74 1.50
N VAL A 91 8.88 -14.64 1.04
CA VAL A 91 9.87 -15.72 1.17
C VAL A 91 10.18 -15.99 2.65
N ASP A 92 10.41 -14.95 3.44
CA ASP A 92 10.65 -15.06 4.88
C ASP A 92 9.47 -15.69 5.62
N ALA A 93 8.24 -15.33 5.24
CA ALA A 93 7.03 -15.90 5.84
C ALA A 93 6.93 -17.42 5.60
N ILE A 94 7.36 -17.91 4.43
CA ILE A 94 7.39 -19.34 4.09
C ILE A 94 8.56 -20.04 4.80
N LEU A 95 9.78 -19.51 4.65
CA LEU A 95 10.99 -20.15 5.18
C LEU A 95 11.00 -20.25 6.71
N LEU A 96 10.37 -19.27 7.38
CA LEU A 96 10.36 -19.16 8.83
C LEU A 96 9.00 -19.52 9.46
N ASP A 97 8.06 -20.08 8.68
CA ASP A 97 6.69 -20.43 9.09
C ASP A 97 6.00 -19.31 9.92
N GLN A 98 6.13 -18.05 9.48
CA GLN A 98 5.66 -16.91 10.27
C GLN A 98 4.13 -16.79 10.28
N LYS A 99 3.44 -17.45 9.35
CA LYS A 99 1.98 -17.36 9.14
C LYS A 99 1.47 -15.92 9.05
N ARG A 100 2.29 -15.06 8.45
CA ARG A 100 2.01 -13.64 8.26
C ARG A 100 1.52 -13.38 6.84
N GLN A 101 0.42 -12.63 6.71
CA GLN A 101 -0.04 -11.97 5.48
C GLN A 101 -0.64 -10.61 5.80
#